data_AF-A0A9E2NAD9-F1
#
_entry.id   AF-A0A9E2NAD9-F1
#
_cell.length_a   1.000
_cell.length_b   1.000
_cell.length_c   1.000
_cell.angle_alpha   90.00
_cell.angle_beta   90.00
_cell.angle_gamma   90.00
#
_symmetry.space_group_name_H-M   'P 1'
#
loop_
_entity.id
_entity.type
_entity.pdbx_description
1 polymer ?
#
loop_
_entity_poly.entity_id
_entity_poly.type
_entity_poly.pdbx_seq_one_letter_code
_entity_poly.pdbx_strand_id
1 'polypeptide(L)'
;MVIIEWTKPGVWLEGFGREDGWRLEGQIGRLEDALIEANVILNMFDRAAESSRTTENIHAEFEVRRQILKDVEAELFPGGMMCGRISEENFHNTYNDRKILVDTEVRRRLWVRGFLPRSFLDKPQFIFAKSFIHALDLFDKFLDDIAKDPSSPQSMKGIHEKFRISFPDLREVRNSLQHAEDRSKGEHRGKKIDLKEIDMSKVSIKGTALVGTALDGNRFGATMANGEYGAIDVSAQTVCILKDTLLEVYSVFSWRGGESLYPK
;
A
#
# COMPACT_ATOMS: atom_id res chain seq x y z
N MET A 1 9.90 1.93 -14.74
CA MET A 1 9.67 0.48 -14.50
C MET A 1 10.98 -0.14 -14.08
N VAL A 2 11.00 -0.84 -12.95
CA VAL A 2 12.18 -1.51 -12.39
C VAL A 2 11.91 -3.01 -12.38
N ILE A 3 12.73 -3.79 -13.08
CA ILE A 3 12.69 -5.26 -13.07
C ILE A 3 13.87 -5.73 -12.23
N ILE A 4 13.59 -6.55 -11.22
CA ILE A 4 14.62 -7.12 -10.36
C ILE A 4 14.83 -8.57 -10.76
N GLU A 5 15.98 -8.84 -11.35
CA GLU A 5 16.33 -10.14 -11.90
C GLU A 5 17.12 -10.97 -10.87
N TRP A 6 16.95 -12.30 -10.93
CA TRP A 6 17.76 -13.24 -10.17
C TRP A 6 17.84 -14.60 -10.86
N THR A 7 18.85 -15.39 -10.49
CA THR A 7 19.06 -16.74 -11.02
C THR A 7 18.71 -17.77 -9.96
N LYS A 8 17.85 -18.72 -10.32
CA LYS A 8 17.58 -19.92 -9.53
C LYS A 8 18.60 -21.01 -9.90
N PRO A 9 19.30 -21.61 -8.92
CA PRO A 9 20.42 -22.53 -9.18
C PRO A 9 19.99 -23.90 -9.75
N GLY A 10 18.72 -24.29 -9.59
CA GLY A 10 18.20 -25.53 -10.15
C GLY A 10 16.69 -25.66 -10.02
N VAL A 11 16.16 -26.82 -10.40
CA VAL A 11 14.72 -27.08 -10.44
C VAL A 11 14.26 -27.84 -9.20
N TRP A 12 15.05 -28.81 -8.77
CA TRP A 12 14.70 -29.75 -7.69
C TRP A 12 15.71 -29.69 -6.56
N LEU A 13 15.26 -29.93 -5.32
CA LEU A 13 16.12 -30.07 -4.16
C LEU A 13 16.77 -31.47 -4.11
N GLU A 14 18.07 -31.52 -3.84
CA GLU A 14 18.80 -32.78 -3.64
C GLU A 14 18.92 -33.15 -2.16
N GLY A 15 18.90 -34.45 -1.86
CA GLY A 15 19.14 -34.96 -0.50
C GLY A 15 17.90 -35.06 0.39
N PHE A 16 16.70 -34.80 -0.14
CA PHE A 16 15.44 -34.87 0.60
C PHE A 16 14.58 -36.07 0.19
N GLY A 17 13.77 -36.57 1.12
CA GLY A 17 12.69 -37.49 0.78
C GLY A 17 11.65 -36.81 -0.12
N ARG A 18 10.89 -37.58 -0.90
CA ARG A 18 9.95 -37.05 -1.91
C ARG A 18 8.94 -36.05 -1.33
N GLU A 19 8.40 -36.31 -0.14
CA GLU A 19 7.41 -35.44 0.49
C GLU A 19 8.03 -34.15 1.04
N ASP A 20 9.17 -34.24 1.73
CA ASP A 20 9.86 -33.08 2.30
C ASP A 20 10.43 -32.17 1.23
N GLY A 21 11.05 -32.74 0.18
CA GLY A 21 11.56 -31.98 -0.95
C GLY A 21 10.44 -31.19 -1.63
N TRP A 22 9.31 -31.84 -1.92
CA TRP A 22 8.17 -31.18 -2.56
C TRP A 22 7.54 -30.08 -1.69
N ARG A 23 7.48 -30.28 -0.38
CA ARG A 23 7.00 -29.28 0.58
C ARG A 23 7.91 -28.05 0.60
N LEU A 24 9.22 -28.26 0.76
CA LEU A 24 10.22 -27.18 0.79
C LEU A 24 10.31 -26.43 -0.54
N GLU A 25 10.32 -27.15 -1.66
CA GLU A 25 10.24 -26.54 -3.01
C GLU A 25 9.00 -25.67 -3.16
N GLY A 26 7.85 -26.15 -2.68
CA GLY A 26 6.61 -25.39 -2.68
C GLY A 26 6.72 -24.10 -1.87
N GLN A 27 7.28 -24.16 -0.67
CA GLN A 27 7.48 -22.97 0.18
C GLN A 27 8.49 -21.98 -0.43
N ILE A 28 9.59 -22.47 -1.01
CA ILE A 28 10.56 -21.62 -1.72
C ILE A 28 9.91 -20.97 -2.94
N GLY A 29 9.07 -21.70 -3.69
CA GLY A 29 8.26 -21.14 -4.77
C GLY A 29 7.32 -20.02 -4.31
N ARG A 30 6.81 -20.08 -3.08
CA ARG A 30 6.02 -18.97 -2.51
C ARG A 30 6.85 -17.73 -2.18
N LEU A 31 8.13 -17.90 -1.83
CA LEU A 31 9.05 -16.77 -1.69
C LEU A 31 9.31 -16.10 -3.05
N GLU A 32 9.50 -16.90 -4.11
CA GLU A 32 9.62 -16.41 -5.48
C GLU A 32 8.38 -15.61 -5.91
N ASP A 33 7.19 -16.18 -5.70
CA ASP A 33 5.91 -15.51 -6.00
C ASP A 33 5.77 -14.17 -5.24
N ALA A 34 6.09 -14.15 -3.94
CA ALA A 34 6.00 -12.95 -3.11
C ALA A 34 7.00 -11.86 -3.57
N LEU A 35 8.21 -12.24 -4.01
CA LEU A 35 9.18 -11.33 -4.59
C LEU A 35 8.67 -10.71 -5.91
N ILE A 36 8.10 -11.53 -6.80
CA ILE A 36 7.50 -11.06 -8.06
C ILE A 36 6.35 -10.11 -7.76
N GLU A 37 5.45 -10.49 -6.84
CA GLU A 37 4.32 -9.68 -6.44
C GLU A 37 4.78 -8.32 -5.89
N ALA A 38 5.78 -8.30 -5.00
CA ALA A 38 6.37 -7.06 -4.49
C ALA A 38 6.97 -6.19 -5.62
N ASN A 39 7.67 -6.79 -6.58
CA ASN A 39 8.25 -6.03 -7.70
C ASN A 39 7.18 -5.45 -8.63
N VAL A 40 6.11 -6.21 -8.93
CA VAL A 40 4.96 -5.71 -9.71
C VAL A 40 4.26 -4.56 -8.97
N ILE A 41 4.01 -4.73 -7.67
CA ILE A 41 3.32 -3.72 -6.86
C ILE A 41 4.15 -2.43 -6.77
N LEU A 42 5.47 -2.52 -6.61
CA LEU A 42 6.35 -1.35 -6.63
C LEU A 42 6.17 -0.53 -7.91
N ASN A 43 6.17 -1.21 -9.07
CA ASN A 43 5.96 -0.54 -10.35
C ASN A 43 4.58 0.12 -10.46
N MET A 44 3.54 -0.50 -9.91
CA MET A 44 2.20 0.08 -9.87
C MET A 44 2.11 1.27 -8.90
N PHE A 45 2.82 1.20 -7.77
CA PHE A 45 2.92 2.28 -6.80
C PHE A 45 3.60 3.52 -7.42
N ASP A 46 4.74 3.33 -8.09
CA ASP A 46 5.48 4.43 -8.73
C ASP A 46 4.64 5.09 -9.83
N ARG A 47 3.97 4.29 -10.66
CA ARG A 47 3.07 4.81 -11.71
C ARG A 47 1.90 5.59 -11.13
N ALA A 48 1.31 5.13 -10.02
CA ALA A 48 0.26 5.85 -9.33
C ALA A 48 0.78 7.20 -8.80
N ALA A 49 1.98 7.22 -8.20
CA ALA A 49 2.59 8.44 -7.69
C ALA A 49 2.92 9.47 -8.80
N GLU A 50 3.34 9.01 -9.98
CA GLU A 50 3.56 9.86 -11.16
C GLU A 50 2.24 10.46 -11.68
N SER A 51 1.19 9.65 -11.78
CA SER A 51 -0.11 10.09 -12.31
C SER A 51 -0.74 11.23 -11.50
N SER A 52 -0.59 11.20 -10.17
CA SER A 52 -1.11 12.23 -9.25
C SER A 52 -0.37 13.57 -9.34
N ARG A 53 0.81 13.62 -9.97
CA ARG A 53 1.66 14.83 -10.06
C ARG A 53 1.45 15.66 -11.32
N THR A 54 0.60 15.23 -12.25
CA THR A 54 0.43 15.90 -13.55
C THR A 54 -0.31 17.23 -13.42
N THR A 55 0.44 18.33 -13.30
CA THR A 55 -0.07 19.72 -13.14
C THR A 55 -0.92 20.19 -14.32
N GLU A 56 -0.72 19.65 -15.51
CA GLU A 56 -1.46 19.99 -16.74
C GLU A 56 -2.96 19.66 -16.64
N ASN A 57 -3.35 18.64 -15.85
CA ASN A 57 -4.75 18.29 -15.64
C ASN A 57 -5.51 19.32 -14.79
N ILE A 58 -4.82 20.05 -13.90
CA ILE A 58 -5.48 20.93 -12.92
C ILE A 58 -6.07 22.18 -13.60
N HIS A 59 -5.33 22.77 -14.54
CA HIS A 59 -5.81 23.95 -15.29
C HIS A 59 -6.96 23.59 -16.24
N ALA A 60 -6.84 22.47 -16.96
CA ALA A 60 -7.89 21.98 -17.85
C ALA A 60 -9.18 21.60 -17.09
N GLU A 61 -9.06 20.96 -15.92
CA GLU A 61 -10.20 20.66 -15.05
C GLU A 61 -10.93 21.94 -14.61
N PHE A 62 -10.19 22.98 -14.23
CA PHE A 62 -10.77 24.23 -13.75
C PHE A 62 -11.65 24.92 -14.80
N GLU A 63 -11.16 25.01 -16.04
CA GLU A 63 -11.90 25.63 -17.15
C GLU A 63 -13.15 24.82 -17.51
N VAL A 64 -13.01 23.50 -17.62
CA VAL A 64 -14.12 22.59 -17.93
C VAL A 64 -15.17 22.64 -16.83
N ARG A 65 -14.76 22.62 -15.56
CA ARG A 65 -15.64 22.72 -14.40
C ARG A 65 -16.42 24.03 -14.42
N ARG A 66 -15.77 25.15 -14.73
CA ARG A 66 -16.42 26.46 -14.81
C ARG A 66 -17.50 26.50 -15.90
N GLN A 67 -17.25 25.89 -17.05
CA GLN A 67 -18.24 25.82 -18.13
C GLN A 67 -19.44 24.95 -17.71
N ILE A 68 -19.17 23.75 -17.19
CA ILE A 68 -20.23 22.84 -16.73
C ILE A 68 -21.08 23.48 -15.63
N LEU A 69 -20.46 24.22 -14.70
CA LEU A 69 -21.18 24.93 -13.66
C LEU A 69 -22.20 25.90 -14.23
N LYS A 70 -21.79 26.73 -15.21
CA LYS A 70 -22.69 27.69 -15.86
C LYS A 70 -23.84 26.99 -16.59
N ASP A 71 -23.55 25.91 -17.30
CA ASP A 71 -24.55 25.15 -18.06
C ASP A 71 -25.58 24.52 -17.09
N VAL A 72 -25.11 23.89 -16.01
CA VAL A 72 -25.97 23.25 -14.99
C VAL A 72 -26.80 24.29 -14.24
N GLU A 73 -26.22 25.44 -13.86
CA GLU A 73 -26.96 26.52 -13.20
C GLU A 73 -28.05 27.09 -14.11
N ALA A 74 -27.77 27.28 -15.40
CA ALA A 74 -28.73 27.77 -16.38
C ALA A 74 -29.86 26.76 -16.65
N GLU A 75 -29.56 25.46 -16.67
CA GLU A 75 -30.54 24.39 -16.89
C GLU A 75 -31.46 24.16 -15.67
N LEU A 76 -30.88 24.04 -14.47
CA LEU A 76 -31.63 23.73 -13.25
C LEU A 76 -32.34 24.96 -12.68
N PHE A 77 -31.73 26.14 -12.82
CA PHE A 77 -32.20 27.39 -12.23
C PHE A 77 -32.12 28.54 -13.24
N PRO A 78 -32.95 28.53 -14.31
CA PRO A 78 -32.95 29.57 -15.34
C PRO A 78 -33.26 30.98 -14.80
N GLY A 79 -33.93 31.07 -13.64
CA GLY A 79 -34.18 32.32 -12.90
C GLY A 79 -33.04 32.75 -11.95
N GLY A 80 -31.91 32.05 -11.98
CA GLY A 80 -30.78 32.25 -11.07
C GLY A 80 -30.86 31.42 -9.79
N MET A 81 -29.71 31.28 -9.13
CA MET A 81 -29.57 30.53 -7.86
C MET A 81 -30.40 31.14 -6.71
N MET A 82 -30.66 32.45 -6.78
CA MET A 82 -31.40 33.20 -5.77
C MET A 82 -32.91 32.99 -5.94
N CYS A 83 -33.57 32.55 -4.87
CA CYS A 83 -35.00 32.35 -4.87
C CYS A 83 -35.69 33.62 -4.36
N GLY A 84 -36.26 34.44 -5.26
CA GLY A 84 -36.80 35.77 -4.92
C GLY A 84 -38.09 35.81 -4.08
N ARG A 85 -38.59 34.67 -3.57
CA ARG A 85 -39.86 34.57 -2.84
C ARG A 85 -39.82 33.59 -1.65
N ILE A 86 -38.73 33.57 -0.88
CA ILE A 86 -38.62 32.72 0.33
C ILE A 86 -38.48 33.62 1.56
N SER A 87 -39.15 33.27 2.66
CA SER A 87 -38.94 33.92 3.96
C SER A 87 -37.47 33.81 4.38
N GLU A 88 -36.94 34.83 5.07
CA GLU A 88 -35.52 34.85 5.52
C GLU A 88 -35.13 33.58 6.30
N GLU A 89 -36.08 33.00 7.03
CA GLU A 89 -35.91 31.79 7.84
C GLU A 89 -35.63 30.52 7.03
N ASN A 90 -36.16 30.40 5.80
CA ASN A 90 -36.00 29.23 4.93
C ASN A 90 -34.97 29.43 3.81
N PHE A 91 -34.48 30.66 3.63
CA PHE A 91 -33.55 31.02 2.57
C PHE A 91 -32.27 30.17 2.61
N HIS A 92 -31.68 29.99 3.80
CA HIS A 92 -30.40 29.29 3.93
C HIS A 92 -30.52 27.80 3.58
N ASN A 93 -31.59 27.14 4.02
CA ASN A 93 -31.84 25.73 3.74
C ASN A 93 -32.11 25.51 2.25
N THR A 94 -32.99 26.32 1.65
CA THR A 94 -33.30 26.18 0.22
C THR A 94 -32.09 26.50 -0.67
N TYR A 95 -31.28 27.50 -0.31
CA TYR A 95 -30.04 27.78 -1.03
C TYR A 95 -29.04 26.63 -0.92
N ASN A 96 -28.88 26.03 0.27
CA ASN A 96 -28.01 24.88 0.46
C ASN A 96 -28.48 23.67 -0.36
N ASP A 97 -29.78 23.38 -0.37
CA ASP A 97 -30.34 22.28 -1.16
C ASP A 97 -30.08 22.47 -2.66
N ARG A 98 -30.31 23.69 -3.18
CA ARG A 98 -30.01 24.04 -4.57
C ARG A 98 -28.53 23.91 -4.90
N LYS A 99 -27.65 24.36 -4.01
CA LYS A 99 -26.19 24.23 -4.14
C LYS A 99 -25.77 22.77 -4.19
N ILE A 100 -26.34 21.92 -3.34
CA ILE A 100 -26.06 20.48 -3.33
C ILE A 100 -26.50 19.83 -4.65
N LEU A 101 -27.68 20.19 -5.17
CA LEU A 101 -28.17 19.69 -6.46
C LEU A 101 -27.25 20.07 -7.62
N VAL A 102 -26.84 21.35 -7.71
CA VAL A 102 -25.90 21.82 -8.74
C VAL A 102 -24.55 21.14 -8.60
N ASP A 103 -23.97 21.09 -7.40
CA ASP A 103 -22.67 20.45 -7.21
C ASP A 103 -22.72 18.95 -7.55
N THR A 104 -23.82 18.27 -7.25
CA THR A 104 -24.03 16.86 -7.61
C THR A 104 -24.03 16.68 -9.13
N GLU A 105 -24.77 17.50 -9.86
CA GLU A 105 -24.88 17.39 -11.32
C GLU A 105 -23.58 17.80 -12.02
N VAL A 106 -22.92 18.87 -11.55
CA VAL A 106 -21.60 19.28 -12.03
C VAL A 106 -20.58 18.15 -11.84
N ARG A 107 -20.54 17.51 -10.67
CA ARG A 107 -19.65 16.37 -10.40
C ARG A 107 -19.95 15.20 -11.33
N ARG A 108 -21.21 14.84 -11.55
CA ARG A 108 -21.59 13.75 -12.48
C ARG A 108 -21.13 14.03 -13.91
N ARG A 109 -21.32 15.24 -14.41
CA ARG A 109 -20.86 15.65 -15.75
C ARG A 109 -19.34 15.65 -15.86
N LEU A 110 -18.63 16.03 -14.81
CA LEU A 110 -17.17 15.92 -14.73
C LEU A 110 -16.73 14.45 -14.79
N TRP A 111 -17.38 13.56 -14.06
CA TRP A 111 -17.06 12.13 -14.05
C TRP A 111 -17.27 11.48 -15.42
N VAL A 112 -18.36 11.80 -16.11
CA VAL A 112 -18.63 11.32 -17.49
C VAL A 112 -17.52 11.77 -18.47
N ARG A 113 -16.92 12.93 -18.22
CA ARG A 113 -15.79 13.46 -19.01
C ARG A 113 -14.42 12.95 -18.56
N GLY A 114 -14.37 12.03 -17.58
CA GLY A 114 -13.13 11.39 -17.11
C GLY A 114 -12.42 12.11 -15.96
N PHE A 115 -12.97 13.22 -15.44
CA PHE A 115 -12.40 13.91 -14.28
C PHE A 115 -12.81 13.21 -12.99
N LEU A 116 -11.95 12.35 -12.46
CA LEU A 116 -12.23 11.59 -11.25
C LEU A 116 -12.14 12.47 -10.00
N PRO A 117 -12.87 12.14 -8.91
CA PRO A 117 -12.69 12.79 -7.62
C PRO A 117 -11.24 12.69 -7.15
N ARG A 118 -10.71 13.73 -6.50
CA ARG A 118 -9.38 13.69 -5.88
C ARG A 118 -9.22 12.53 -4.90
N SER A 119 -10.28 12.22 -4.15
CA SER A 119 -10.32 11.06 -3.26
C SER A 119 -10.16 9.72 -3.97
N PHE A 120 -10.36 9.64 -5.29
CA PHE A 120 -10.08 8.45 -6.11
C PHE A 120 -8.67 8.47 -6.71
N LEU A 121 -8.09 9.66 -6.91
CA LEU A 121 -6.74 9.80 -7.46
C LEU A 121 -5.65 9.44 -6.44
N ASP A 122 -5.87 9.75 -5.16
CA ASP A 122 -4.88 9.49 -4.11
C ASP A 122 -4.91 8.02 -3.63
N LYS A 123 -6.03 7.31 -3.80
CA LYS A 123 -6.24 5.97 -3.25
C LYS A 123 -5.40 4.86 -3.89
N PRO A 124 -5.16 4.82 -5.21
CA PRO A 124 -4.31 3.81 -5.84
C PRO A 124 -2.95 3.67 -5.16
N GLN A 125 -2.30 4.79 -4.84
CA GLN A 125 -0.99 4.79 -4.18
C GLN A 125 -1.06 4.12 -2.80
N PHE A 126 -2.10 4.41 -2.00
CA PHE A 126 -2.33 3.72 -0.72
C PHE A 126 -2.68 2.24 -0.87
N ILE A 127 -3.42 1.87 -1.92
CA ILE A 127 -3.77 0.47 -2.20
C ILE A 127 -2.49 -0.31 -2.49
N PHE A 128 -1.66 0.18 -3.41
CA PHE A 128 -0.40 -0.48 -3.76
C PHE A 128 0.57 -0.52 -2.58
N ALA A 129 0.66 0.55 -1.77
CA ALA A 129 1.47 0.51 -0.56
C ALA A 129 1.03 -0.60 0.42
N LYS A 130 -0.28 -0.74 0.66
CA LYS A 130 -0.82 -1.81 1.52
C LYS A 130 -0.54 -3.20 0.97
N SER A 131 -0.73 -3.39 -0.35
CA SER A 131 -0.42 -4.64 -1.02
C SER A 131 1.08 -4.97 -0.94
N PHE A 132 1.95 -3.97 -1.00
CA PHE A 132 3.39 -4.15 -0.86
C PHE A 132 3.77 -4.66 0.52
N ILE A 133 3.21 -4.05 1.58
CA ILE A 133 3.39 -4.55 2.96
C ILE A 133 2.89 -5.99 3.11
N HIS A 134 1.78 -6.33 2.45
CA HIS A 134 1.24 -7.68 2.46
C HIS A 134 2.20 -8.69 1.79
N ALA A 135 2.78 -8.34 0.63
CA ALA A 135 3.77 -9.19 -0.04
C ALA A 135 5.02 -9.42 0.83
N LEU A 136 5.50 -8.39 1.54
CA LEU A 136 6.60 -8.51 2.50
C LEU A 136 6.25 -9.42 3.69
N ASP A 137 5.05 -9.28 4.25
CA ASP A 137 4.56 -10.13 5.36
C ASP A 137 4.41 -11.60 4.94
N LEU A 138 3.95 -11.85 3.70
CA LEU A 138 3.91 -13.20 3.14
C LEU A 138 5.32 -13.78 3.01
N PHE A 139 6.27 -12.99 2.53
CA PHE A 139 7.67 -13.41 2.43
C PHE A 139 8.24 -13.79 3.82
N ASP A 140 8.05 -12.94 4.86
CA ASP A 140 8.48 -13.26 6.25
C ASP A 140 7.88 -14.59 6.74
N LYS A 141 6.59 -14.82 6.47
CA LYS A 141 5.91 -16.03 6.94
C LYS A 141 6.41 -17.30 6.28
N PHE A 142 6.57 -17.29 4.95
CA PHE A 142 7.12 -18.46 4.27
C PHE A 142 8.57 -18.69 4.69
N LEU A 143 9.33 -17.63 4.96
CA LEU A 143 10.69 -17.74 5.48
C LEU A 143 10.71 -18.35 6.90
N ASP A 144 9.80 -17.92 7.78
CA ASP A 144 9.60 -18.48 9.13
C ASP A 144 9.18 -19.96 9.07
N ASP A 145 8.28 -20.31 8.15
CA ASP A 145 7.82 -21.69 7.96
C ASP A 145 8.96 -22.60 7.49
N ILE A 146 9.78 -22.16 6.53
CA ILE A 146 10.98 -22.90 6.08
C ILE A 146 12.00 -23.01 7.23
N ALA A 147 12.18 -21.96 8.04
CA ALA A 147 13.13 -21.96 9.15
C ALA A 147 12.71 -22.88 10.32
N LYS A 148 11.40 -23.16 10.45
CA LYS A 148 10.84 -24.08 11.45
C LYS A 148 10.73 -25.52 10.96
N ASP A 149 10.78 -25.75 9.65
CA ASP A 149 10.66 -27.09 9.08
C ASP A 149 11.82 -27.99 9.59
N PRO A 150 11.54 -29.17 10.15
CA PRO A 150 12.57 -30.07 10.67
C PRO A 150 13.58 -30.55 9.63
N SER A 151 13.17 -30.61 8.36
CA SER A 151 14.02 -31.06 7.26
C SER A 151 14.92 -29.93 6.75
N SER A 152 14.66 -28.68 7.14
CA SER A 152 15.40 -27.51 6.66
C SER A 152 16.78 -27.35 7.31
N PRO A 153 17.80 -26.84 6.59
CA PRO A 153 19.12 -26.56 7.16
C PRO A 153 19.05 -25.61 8.35
N GLN A 154 19.83 -25.86 9.41
CA GLN A 154 19.86 -25.03 10.62
C GLN A 154 20.19 -23.55 10.32
N SER A 155 20.98 -23.30 9.28
CA SER A 155 21.34 -21.97 8.79
C SER A 155 20.12 -21.10 8.42
N MET A 156 18.97 -21.69 8.09
CA MET A 156 17.75 -20.96 7.75
C MET A 156 17.24 -20.06 8.88
N LYS A 157 17.48 -20.43 10.14
CA LYS A 157 17.11 -19.59 11.29
C LYS A 157 17.88 -18.27 11.29
N GLY A 158 19.17 -18.31 10.94
CA GLY A 158 20.00 -17.11 10.84
C GLY A 158 19.58 -16.21 9.68
N ILE A 159 19.19 -16.78 8.55
CA ILE A 159 18.65 -16.02 7.40
C ILE A 159 17.36 -15.31 7.80
N HIS A 160 16.45 -16.02 8.48
CA HIS A 160 15.20 -15.45 8.96
C HIS A 160 15.41 -14.30 9.97
N GLU A 161 16.36 -14.46 10.89
CA GLU A 161 16.68 -13.42 11.87
C GLU A 161 17.24 -12.16 11.20
N LYS A 162 18.17 -12.31 10.25
CA LYS A 162 18.69 -11.18 9.45
C LYS A 162 17.58 -10.43 8.71
N PHE A 163 16.63 -11.17 8.13
CA PHE A 163 15.48 -10.58 7.46
C PHE A 163 14.66 -9.70 8.41
N ARG A 164 14.38 -10.20 9.62
CA ARG A 164 13.64 -9.44 10.64
C ARG A 164 14.38 -8.23 11.16
N ILE A 165 15.71 -8.28 11.24
CA ILE A 165 16.54 -7.11 11.59
C ILE A 165 16.44 -6.03 10.51
N SER A 166 16.31 -6.43 9.24
CA SER A 166 16.14 -5.49 8.12
C SER A 166 14.77 -4.81 8.10
N PHE A 167 13.76 -5.44 8.69
CA PHE A 167 12.38 -4.95 8.71
C PHE A 167 11.73 -5.02 10.10
N PRO A 168 12.24 -4.28 11.10
CA PRO A 168 11.80 -4.40 12.49
C PRO A 168 10.32 -4.01 12.67
N ASP A 169 9.84 -3.02 11.92
CA ASP A 169 8.48 -2.46 12.05
C ASP A 169 7.44 -3.23 11.22
N LEU A 170 7.84 -4.14 10.31
CA LEU A 170 6.96 -4.73 9.29
C LEU A 170 5.73 -5.41 9.90
N ARG A 171 5.97 -6.28 10.89
CA ARG A 171 4.91 -7.07 11.53
C ARG A 171 3.87 -6.17 12.21
N GLU A 172 4.34 -5.16 12.92
CA GLU A 172 3.46 -4.28 13.70
C GLU A 172 2.71 -3.29 12.81
N VAL A 173 3.36 -2.76 11.77
CA VAL A 173 2.69 -1.95 10.73
C VAL A 173 1.61 -2.76 10.03
N ARG A 174 1.90 -3.99 9.63
CA ARG A 174 0.92 -4.92 9.05
C ARG A 174 -0.23 -5.23 10.00
N ASN A 175 0.05 -5.47 11.28
CA ASN A 175 -1.00 -5.71 12.28
C ASN A 175 -1.90 -4.48 12.45
N SER A 176 -1.34 -3.27 12.41
CA SER A 176 -2.12 -2.03 12.44
C SER A 176 -3.01 -1.85 11.20
N LEU A 177 -2.60 -2.37 10.05
CA LEU A 177 -3.44 -2.39 8.84
C LEU A 177 -4.61 -3.37 8.95
N GLN A 178 -4.36 -4.57 9.49
CA GLN A 178 -5.38 -5.61 9.61
C GLN A 178 -6.41 -5.35 10.70
N HIS A 179 -6.04 -4.56 11.70
CA HIS A 179 -6.91 -4.18 12.82
C HIS A 179 -7.21 -2.68 12.82
N ALA A 180 -7.43 -2.10 11.63
CA ALA A 180 -7.63 -0.68 11.45
C ALA A 180 -8.83 -0.15 12.28
N GLU A 181 -9.84 -0.99 12.53
CA GLU A 181 -10.99 -0.72 13.39
C GLU A 181 -10.59 -0.46 14.84
N ASP A 182 -9.79 -1.33 15.45
CA ASP A 182 -9.28 -1.16 16.81
C ASP A 182 -8.33 0.04 16.87
N ARG A 183 -7.45 0.16 15.86
CA ARG A 183 -6.49 1.28 15.77
C ARG A 183 -7.16 2.62 15.66
N SER A 184 -8.29 2.73 14.95
CA SER A 184 -9.06 3.97 14.84
C SER A 184 -9.58 4.48 16.19
N LYS A 185 -9.77 3.59 17.16
CA LYS A 185 -10.19 3.92 18.53
C LYS A 185 -9.01 4.27 19.45
N GLY A 186 -7.78 4.18 18.93
CA GLY A 186 -6.56 4.26 19.75
C GLY A 186 -6.39 3.04 20.64
N GLU A 187 -6.90 1.88 20.21
CA GLU A 187 -6.87 0.64 20.98
C GLU A 187 -6.08 -0.46 20.25
N HIS A 188 -5.54 -1.38 21.03
CA HIS A 188 -5.02 -2.66 20.56
C HIS A 188 -5.63 -3.77 21.42
N ARG A 189 -6.48 -4.61 20.81
CA ARG A 189 -7.18 -5.70 21.51
C ARG A 189 -7.96 -5.21 22.75
N GLY A 190 -8.66 -4.08 22.61
CA GLY A 190 -9.46 -3.46 23.67
C GLY A 190 -8.69 -2.73 24.76
N LYS A 191 -7.37 -2.54 24.62
CA LYS A 191 -6.55 -1.72 25.53
C LYS A 191 -6.13 -0.42 24.85
N LYS A 192 -6.20 0.71 25.56
CA LYS A 192 -5.71 1.99 25.06
C LYS A 192 -4.20 1.94 24.81
N ILE A 193 -3.80 2.51 23.68
CA ILE A 193 -2.40 2.65 23.29
C ILE A 193 -1.83 3.90 23.97
N ASP A 194 -0.64 3.76 24.56
CA ASP A 194 0.11 4.89 25.09
C ASP A 194 0.95 5.50 23.97
N LEU A 195 0.53 6.66 23.45
CA LEU A 195 1.14 7.26 22.27
C LEU A 195 2.49 7.89 22.60
N LYS A 196 3.50 7.62 21.78
CA LYS A 196 4.82 8.24 21.89
C LYS A 196 5.02 9.34 20.86
N GLU A 197 6.04 10.16 21.06
CA GLU A 197 6.43 11.18 20.08
C GLU A 197 6.75 10.52 18.74
N ILE A 198 6.22 11.12 17.67
CA ILE A 198 6.46 10.64 16.31
C ILE A 198 7.89 10.98 15.93
N ASP A 199 8.63 9.96 15.53
CA ASP A 199 9.95 10.13 14.93
C ASP A 199 9.81 10.81 13.56
N MET A 200 10.23 12.07 13.48
CA MET A 200 10.17 12.85 12.24
C MET A 200 11.00 12.24 11.10
N SER A 201 11.95 11.35 11.41
CA SER A 201 12.70 10.64 10.37
C SER A 201 11.82 9.64 9.63
N LYS A 202 10.72 9.18 10.23
CA LYS A 202 9.80 8.20 9.64
C LYS A 202 8.62 8.84 8.93
N VAL A 203 8.07 9.93 9.48
CA VAL A 203 7.02 10.76 8.86
C VAL A 203 7.17 12.21 9.30
N SER A 204 6.93 13.13 8.37
CA SER A 204 6.99 14.60 8.54
C SER A 204 5.90 15.20 9.46
N ILE A 205 5.55 14.54 10.56
CA ILE A 205 4.58 15.01 11.56
C ILE A 205 5.31 15.26 12.89
N LYS A 206 5.05 16.40 13.52
CA LYS A 206 5.56 16.73 14.86
C LYS A 206 4.53 16.42 15.94
N GLY A 207 5.00 15.87 17.06
CA GLY A 207 4.22 15.67 18.27
C GLY A 207 3.73 14.24 18.46
N THR A 208 2.74 14.08 19.33
CA THR A 208 2.17 12.80 19.74
C THR A 208 0.81 12.63 19.07
N ALA A 209 0.69 11.75 18.07
CA ALA A 209 -0.58 11.55 17.38
C ALA A 209 -0.81 10.08 17.00
N LEU A 210 -2.08 9.69 17.01
CA LEU A 210 -2.54 8.42 16.47
C LEU A 210 -2.64 8.55 14.94
N VAL A 211 -1.72 7.91 14.23
CA VAL A 211 -1.64 7.94 12.78
C VAL A 211 -2.12 6.58 12.25
N GLY A 212 -3.30 6.56 11.63
CA GLY A 212 -3.91 5.33 11.10
C GLY A 212 -3.10 4.70 9.98
N THR A 213 -3.15 5.29 8.78
CA THR A 213 -2.23 4.96 7.69
C THR A 213 -1.74 6.25 7.08
N ALA A 214 -0.43 6.42 7.00
CA ALA A 214 0.18 7.57 6.35
C ALA A 214 1.18 7.11 5.29
N LEU A 215 1.34 7.96 4.30
CA LEU A 215 2.30 7.81 3.23
C LEU A 215 3.08 9.11 3.12
N ASP A 216 4.38 9.06 3.40
CA ASP A 216 5.30 10.19 3.27
C ASP A 216 6.35 9.85 2.21
N GLY A 217 6.15 10.39 1.01
CA GLY A 217 6.90 9.96 -0.18
C GLY A 217 6.66 8.49 -0.49
N ASN A 218 7.68 7.66 -0.30
CA ASN A 218 7.63 6.21 -0.45
C ASN A 218 7.54 5.45 0.89
N ARG A 219 7.51 6.15 2.02
CA ARG A 219 7.40 5.54 3.35
C ARG A 219 5.95 5.32 3.71
N PHE A 220 5.58 4.06 3.90
CA PHE A 220 4.26 3.70 4.33
C PHE A 220 4.28 3.21 5.78
N GLY A 221 3.40 3.77 6.61
CA GLY A 221 3.45 3.48 8.04
C GLY A 221 2.17 3.77 8.81
N ALA A 222 2.18 3.35 10.06
CA ALA A 222 1.06 3.41 10.99
C ALA A 222 1.56 3.44 12.44
N THR A 223 0.74 3.95 13.36
CA THR A 223 0.99 3.80 14.80
C THR A 223 0.86 2.33 15.21
N MET A 224 1.88 1.81 15.88
CA MET A 224 2.04 0.42 16.30
C MET A 224 1.41 0.15 17.68
N ALA A 225 1.44 -1.10 18.16
CA ALA A 225 0.84 -1.48 19.46
C ALA A 225 1.52 -0.80 20.66
N ASN A 226 2.82 -0.53 20.52
CA ASN A 226 3.63 0.17 21.51
C ASN A 226 3.45 1.70 21.49
N GLY A 227 2.58 2.22 20.62
CA GLY A 227 2.31 3.65 20.45
C GLY A 227 3.37 4.45 19.70
N GLU A 228 4.43 3.79 19.23
CA GLU A 228 5.39 4.39 18.31
C GLU A 228 4.86 4.36 16.88
N TYR A 229 5.40 5.24 16.05
CA TYR A 229 5.15 5.21 14.62
C TYR A 229 6.14 4.27 13.93
N GLY A 230 5.61 3.26 13.24
CA GLY A 230 6.39 2.33 12.42
C GLY A 230 6.23 2.66 10.94
N ALA A 231 7.29 2.50 10.16
CA ALA A 231 7.28 2.77 8.72
C ALA A 231 8.13 1.78 7.95
N ILE A 232 7.71 1.48 6.72
CA ILE A 232 8.44 0.64 5.77
C ILE A 232 8.53 1.37 4.44
N ASP A 233 9.71 1.34 3.84
CA ASP A 233 9.97 1.95 2.54
C ASP A 233 9.41 1.05 1.42
N VAL A 234 8.51 1.62 0.60
CA VAL A 234 8.05 1.02 -0.65
C VAL A 234 9.05 1.41 -1.74
N SER A 235 10.12 0.63 -1.88
CA SER A 235 11.25 1.00 -2.75
C SER A 235 11.89 -0.22 -3.42
N ALA A 236 12.68 0.05 -4.47
CA ALA A 236 13.51 -0.95 -5.11
C ALA A 236 14.54 -1.55 -4.13
N GLN A 237 15.05 -0.77 -3.17
CA GLN A 237 15.98 -1.28 -2.16
C GLN A 237 15.32 -2.35 -1.29
N THR A 238 14.07 -2.13 -0.85
CA THR A 238 13.30 -3.12 -0.09
C THR A 238 13.12 -4.42 -0.87
N VAL A 239 12.83 -4.34 -2.17
CA VAL A 239 12.71 -5.53 -3.02
C VAL A 239 14.06 -6.21 -3.26
N CYS A 240 15.17 -5.46 -3.34
CA CYS A 240 16.51 -6.03 -3.38
C CYS A 240 16.83 -6.84 -2.11
N ILE A 241 16.40 -6.39 -0.94
CA ILE A 241 16.57 -7.16 0.31
C ILE A 241 15.81 -8.50 0.24
N LEU A 242 14.59 -8.52 -0.31
CA LEU A 242 13.85 -9.78 -0.55
C LEU A 242 14.63 -10.71 -1.49
N LYS A 243 15.14 -10.16 -2.60
CA LYS A 243 15.93 -10.91 -3.58
C LYS A 243 17.20 -11.48 -2.94
N ASP A 244 17.97 -10.66 -2.23
CA ASP A 244 19.22 -11.08 -1.60
C ASP A 244 18.94 -12.14 -0.52
N THR A 245 17.84 -12.00 0.23
CA THR A 245 17.38 -13.02 1.17
C THR A 245 17.01 -14.32 0.46
N LEU A 246 16.27 -14.26 -0.66
CA LEU A 246 15.94 -15.45 -1.47
C LEU A 246 17.19 -16.15 -2.00
N LEU A 247 18.20 -15.38 -2.43
CA LEU A 247 19.49 -15.93 -2.87
C LEU A 247 20.25 -16.60 -1.71
N GLU A 248 20.22 -16.02 -0.50
CA GLU A 248 20.73 -16.68 0.70
C GLU A 248 19.98 -18.00 0.98
N VAL A 249 18.64 -18.01 0.85
CA VAL A 249 17.84 -19.25 0.96
C VAL A 249 18.30 -20.28 -0.06
N TYR A 250 18.41 -19.92 -1.34
CA TYR A 250 18.90 -20.86 -2.34
C TYR A 250 20.26 -21.45 -2.01
N SER A 251 21.18 -20.64 -1.47
CA SER A 251 22.56 -21.05 -1.18
C SER A 251 22.68 -22.12 -0.09
N VAL A 252 21.69 -22.25 0.81
CA VAL A 252 21.74 -23.27 1.88
C VAL A 252 21.20 -24.63 1.45
N PHE A 253 20.56 -24.70 0.28
CA PHE A 253 20.04 -25.94 -0.27
C PHE A 253 20.94 -26.45 -1.41
N SER A 254 20.96 -27.77 -1.58
CA SER A 254 21.57 -28.42 -2.76
C SER A 254 20.53 -28.58 -3.85
N TRP A 255 20.87 -28.21 -5.08
CA TRP A 255 19.93 -28.16 -6.20
C TRP A 255 20.37 -29.06 -7.35
N ARG A 256 19.39 -29.62 -8.05
CA ARG A 256 19.54 -30.37 -9.29
C ARG A 256 18.76 -29.71 -10.42
N GLY A 257 19.32 -29.80 -11.62
CA GLY A 257 18.72 -29.27 -12.84
C GLY A 257 19.57 -28.13 -13.40
N GLY A 258 19.09 -27.50 -14.47
CA GLY A 258 19.73 -26.31 -15.04
C GLY A 258 19.32 -25.06 -14.29
N GLU A 259 20.20 -24.06 -14.28
CA GLU A 259 19.88 -22.72 -13.80
C GLU A 259 18.75 -22.10 -14.61
N SER A 260 18.00 -21.19 -13.99
CA SER A 260 16.91 -20.46 -14.64
C SER A 260 16.92 -18.99 -14.22
N LEU A 261 16.82 -18.09 -15.20
CA LEU A 261 16.67 -16.65 -14.97
C LEU A 261 15.22 -16.30 -14.66
N TYR A 262 15.02 -15.42 -13.70
CA TYR A 262 13.73 -14.87 -13.29
C TYR A 262 13.79 -13.33 -13.22
N PRO A 263 12.65 -12.63 -13.39
CA PRO A 263 11.33 -13.16 -13.77
C PRO A 263 11.31 -13.68 -15.23
N LYS A 264 10.42 -14.65 -15.52
CA LYS A 264 10.26 -15.23 -16.86
C LYS A 264 9.40 -14.36 -17.79
#